data_AF-A0A973L585-F1
#
_entry.id   AF-A0A973L585-F1
#
_cell.length_a   1.000
_cell.length_b   1.000
_cell.length_c   1.000
_cell.angle_alpha   90.00
_cell.angle_beta   90.00
_cell.angle_gamma   90.00
#
_symmetry.space_group_name_H-M   'P 1'
#
loop_
_entity.id
_entity.type
_entity.pdbx_description
1 polymer ?
#
loop_
_entity_poly.entity_id
_entity_poly.type
_entity_poly.pdbx_seq_one_letter_code
_entity_poly.pdbx_strand_id
1 'polypeptide(L)'
;MGVVAAGVAATVGLAAAGCGGSSSPKADAAASSPAAGSGGTSGPGAANGATPSGSASGSPGSAGSSPSAQQSAPPSGPAASPSVDPGTLPQTKVLPTSTDPQFTAGVNALWQGIVDDNPQEAMPFFFPETAYKQVKAIANPSADYQNRLIGFYTLDVHAAHRLLGAGAKDAKLVGVTVPAQAAQWIPPGGEQNKLSYYRVYGARLTYTVGGKTKSFGLFSLISWRGEWYVVHLGPNPRPKPVGTVYQPRG
;
A
#
# COMPACT_ATOMS: atom_id res chain seq x y z
N MET A 1 56.56 -23.38 -27.90
CA MET A 1 55.99 -24.71 -28.25
C MET A 1 54.74 -24.92 -27.42
N GLY A 2 53.60 -25.06 -28.10
CA GLY A 2 52.39 -25.80 -27.69
C GLY A 2 51.71 -25.49 -26.35
N VAL A 3 50.55 -24.83 -26.38
CA VAL A 3 49.40 -25.22 -25.56
C VAL A 3 48.16 -25.18 -26.46
N VAL A 4 47.55 -26.35 -26.68
CA VAL A 4 46.38 -26.56 -27.54
C VAL A 4 45.12 -26.26 -26.74
N ALA A 5 44.26 -25.40 -27.29
CA ALA A 5 42.93 -25.12 -26.77
C ALA A 5 41.95 -26.22 -27.23
N ALA A 6 41.30 -26.90 -26.29
CA ALA A 6 40.19 -27.81 -26.56
C ALA A 6 38.88 -27.06 -26.32
N GLY A 7 38.17 -26.75 -27.41
CA GLY A 7 36.80 -26.23 -27.37
C GLY A 7 35.80 -27.38 -27.19
N VAL A 8 34.90 -27.24 -26.21
CA VAL A 8 33.72 -28.11 -26.07
C VAL A 8 32.50 -27.34 -26.56
N ALA A 9 31.98 -27.77 -27.71
CA ALA A 9 30.69 -27.34 -28.24
C ALA A 9 29.57 -28.10 -27.52
N ALA A 10 28.66 -27.39 -26.86
CA ALA A 10 27.44 -27.95 -26.32
C ALA A 10 26.28 -27.68 -27.30
N THR A 11 25.71 -28.76 -27.82
CA THR A 11 24.57 -28.80 -28.72
C THR A 11 23.26 -28.56 -27.97
N VAL A 12 22.44 -27.64 -28.49
CA VAL A 12 21.06 -27.38 -28.04
C VAL A 12 20.13 -28.41 -28.70
N GLY A 13 19.58 -29.32 -27.90
CA GLY A 13 18.51 -30.22 -28.32
C GLY A 13 17.13 -29.60 -28.10
N LEU A 14 16.45 -29.26 -29.18
CA LEU A 14 15.06 -28.80 -29.20
C LEU A 14 14.17 -30.04 -29.43
N ALA A 15 13.39 -30.45 -28.43
CA ALA A 15 12.38 -31.50 -28.58
C ALA A 15 10.99 -30.88 -28.55
N ALA A 16 10.29 -30.94 -29.68
CA ALA A 16 8.88 -30.59 -29.82
C ALA A 16 8.08 -31.87 -30.13
N ALA A 17 7.13 -32.19 -29.26
CA ALA A 17 6.01 -33.10 -29.46
C ALA A 17 4.91 -32.58 -28.50
N GLY A 18 3.62 -32.49 -28.83
CA GLY A 18 2.83 -33.00 -29.93
C GLY A 18 1.40 -33.14 -29.38
N CYS A 19 0.42 -32.68 -30.16
CA CYS A 19 -1.03 -32.90 -30.13
C CYS A 19 -1.75 -33.41 -28.86
N GLY A 20 -2.82 -32.69 -28.49
CA GLY A 20 -3.90 -33.21 -27.66
C GLY A 20 -5.14 -32.31 -27.75
N GLY A 21 -5.97 -32.53 -28.77
CA GLY A 21 -7.29 -31.92 -28.88
C GLY A 21 -8.30 -32.59 -27.95
N SER A 22 -9.25 -31.83 -27.43
CA SER A 22 -10.51 -32.36 -26.92
C SER A 22 -11.61 -31.31 -27.10
N SER A 23 -12.64 -31.75 -27.79
CA SER A 23 -13.87 -31.08 -28.19
C SER A 23 -14.82 -30.80 -27.01
N SER A 24 -15.75 -29.88 -27.27
CA SER A 24 -16.75 -29.20 -26.43
C SER A 24 -17.64 -30.10 -25.54
N PRO A 25 -18.43 -29.50 -24.61
CA PRO A 25 -19.75 -29.03 -25.05
C PRO A 25 -20.17 -27.64 -24.51
N LYS A 26 -21.02 -27.03 -25.34
CA LYS A 26 -21.87 -25.87 -25.11
C LYS A 26 -22.97 -26.23 -24.11
N ALA A 27 -23.20 -25.39 -23.10
CA ALA A 27 -24.39 -25.45 -22.26
C ALA A 27 -25.11 -24.10 -22.32
N ASP A 28 -26.26 -24.11 -22.99
CA ASP A 28 -27.31 -23.11 -22.90
C ASP A 28 -28.11 -23.34 -21.60
N ALA A 29 -28.33 -22.27 -20.81
CA ALA A 29 -29.42 -22.12 -19.83
C ALA A 29 -29.41 -20.65 -19.36
N ALA A 30 -30.28 -19.78 -19.89
CA ALA A 30 -31.68 -19.56 -19.50
C ALA A 30 -31.86 -18.98 -18.07
N ALA A 31 -32.23 -17.68 -18.07
CA ALA A 31 -33.16 -16.96 -17.19
C ALA A 31 -33.26 -17.31 -15.69
N SER A 32 -33.15 -16.29 -14.84
CA SER A 32 -34.33 -15.64 -14.21
C SER A 32 -33.91 -14.56 -13.20
N SER A 33 -34.41 -13.34 -13.40
CA SER A 33 -34.54 -12.33 -12.36
C SER A 33 -35.71 -12.67 -11.42
N PRO A 34 -35.71 -12.12 -10.20
CA PRO A 34 -36.92 -11.43 -9.76
C PRO A 34 -36.61 -10.02 -9.22
N ALA A 35 -37.55 -9.14 -9.55
CA ALA A 35 -37.68 -7.80 -9.03
C ALA A 35 -38.66 -7.76 -7.84
N ALA A 36 -38.63 -6.61 -7.17
CA ALA A 36 -39.68 -5.98 -6.37
C ALA A 36 -39.90 -6.43 -4.91
N GLY A 37 -39.87 -5.42 -4.04
CA GLY A 37 -40.25 -5.49 -2.63
C GLY A 37 -40.32 -4.08 -2.04
N SER A 38 -41.31 -3.31 -2.48
CA SER A 38 -41.70 -2.01 -1.92
C SER A 38 -42.39 -2.21 -0.56
N GLY A 39 -42.13 -1.33 0.40
CA GLY A 39 -42.89 -1.29 1.66
C GLY A 39 -42.45 -0.13 2.53
N GLY A 40 -43.14 1.00 2.42
CA GLY A 40 -43.01 2.12 3.36
C GLY A 40 -44.03 2.02 4.48
N THR A 41 -43.76 2.71 5.60
CA THR A 41 -44.79 3.33 6.47
C THR A 41 -44.17 4.46 7.29
N SER A 42 -44.85 5.59 7.25
CA SER A 42 -44.63 6.84 7.98
C SER A 42 -44.94 6.72 9.47
N GLY A 43 -44.38 7.61 10.30
CA GLY A 43 -44.97 7.96 11.60
C GLY A 43 -44.08 8.84 12.49
N PRO A 44 -44.62 9.82 13.24
CA PRO A 44 -43.95 11.10 13.57
C PRO A 44 -43.59 11.26 15.05
N GLY A 45 -42.87 12.33 15.41
CA GLY A 45 -42.74 12.77 16.81
C GLY A 45 -41.74 13.90 17.04
N ALA A 46 -42.22 15.13 17.03
CA ALA A 46 -41.51 16.33 17.47
C ALA A 46 -41.52 16.46 19.01
N ALA A 47 -40.48 17.06 19.61
CA ALA A 47 -40.62 17.90 20.80
C ALA A 47 -39.37 18.77 21.03
N ASN A 48 -39.63 20.09 21.04
CA ASN A 48 -38.77 21.16 21.53
C ASN A 48 -38.75 21.22 23.07
N GLY A 49 -37.73 21.90 23.61
CA GLY A 49 -37.71 22.48 24.96
C GLY A 49 -36.89 21.66 25.97
N ALA A 50 -36.09 22.22 26.87
CA ALA A 50 -35.96 23.59 27.33
C ALA A 50 -34.60 23.77 28.03
N THR A 51 -34.07 25.00 27.98
CA THR A 51 -33.08 25.53 28.92
C THR A 51 -33.72 25.85 30.26
N PRO A 52 -32.95 25.80 31.35
CA PRO A 52 -33.00 26.91 32.29
C PRO A 52 -31.61 27.42 32.70
N SER A 53 -31.49 28.75 32.71
CA SER A 53 -30.50 29.52 33.46
C SER A 53 -30.66 29.27 34.97
N GLY A 54 -29.54 29.10 35.65
CA GLY A 54 -29.44 29.21 37.10
C GLY A 54 -28.25 30.09 37.48
N SER A 55 -28.52 31.36 37.81
CA SER A 55 -27.57 32.23 38.52
C SER A 55 -27.78 32.06 40.02
N ALA A 56 -26.70 31.86 40.77
CA ALA A 56 -26.65 32.19 42.20
C ALA A 56 -25.23 32.64 42.57
N SER A 57 -25.18 33.80 43.21
CA SER A 57 -24.00 34.52 43.69
C SER A 57 -23.78 34.21 45.17
N GLY A 58 -22.53 34.25 45.66
CA GLY A 58 -22.23 34.20 47.10
C GLY A 58 -20.78 33.83 47.47
N SER A 59 -19.91 34.85 47.60
CA SER A 59 -18.56 34.84 48.22
C SER A 59 -18.62 34.64 49.76
N PRO A 60 -17.53 34.75 50.56
CA PRO A 60 -16.08 34.60 50.34
C PRO A 60 -15.43 33.57 51.31
N GLY A 61 -14.19 33.12 51.06
CA GLY A 61 -13.50 32.28 52.05
C GLY A 61 -12.05 31.92 51.72
N SER A 62 -11.15 32.57 52.46
CA SER A 62 -9.81 32.11 52.87
C SER A 62 -8.70 32.00 51.84
N ALA A 63 -7.72 32.89 52.03
CA ALA A 63 -6.38 32.83 51.49
C ALA A 63 -5.69 31.50 51.80
N GLY A 64 -5.27 30.81 50.73
CA GLY A 64 -4.28 29.75 50.76
C GLY A 64 -3.35 29.97 49.58
N SER A 65 -2.21 30.62 49.82
CA SER A 65 -1.16 30.82 48.81
C SER A 65 -0.58 29.47 48.42
N SER A 66 -1.13 28.85 47.37
CA SER A 66 -0.54 27.69 46.71
C SER A 66 0.35 28.20 45.57
N PRO A 67 1.63 27.79 45.50
CA PRO A 67 2.52 28.24 44.44
C PRO A 67 1.98 27.75 43.09
N SER A 68 1.64 28.69 42.21
CA SER A 68 1.38 28.42 40.80
C SER A 68 2.62 27.76 40.20
N ALA A 69 2.54 26.45 39.94
CA ALA A 69 3.47 25.80 39.05
C ALA A 69 3.28 26.41 37.67
N GLN A 70 4.25 27.20 37.25
CA GLN A 70 4.35 27.78 35.92
C GLN A 70 4.43 26.61 34.93
N GLN A 71 3.30 26.29 34.30
CA GLN A 71 3.19 25.23 33.31
C GLN A 71 3.90 25.72 32.05
N SER A 72 5.19 25.39 31.93
CA SER A 72 5.95 25.61 30.71
C SER A 72 5.22 24.95 29.55
N ALA A 73 4.81 25.74 28.56
CA ALA A 73 4.31 25.21 27.30
C ALA A 73 5.35 24.23 26.73
N PRO A 74 4.94 23.05 26.22
CA PRO A 74 5.87 22.15 25.56
C PRO A 74 6.52 22.90 24.39
N PRO A 75 7.84 22.71 24.15
CA PRO A 75 8.48 23.33 23.00
C PRO A 75 7.74 22.88 21.74
N SER A 76 7.24 23.84 20.97
CA SER A 76 6.76 23.62 19.60
C SER A 76 7.86 22.87 18.85
N GLY A 77 7.60 21.59 18.55
CA GLY A 77 8.52 20.79 17.76
C GLY A 77 8.82 21.48 16.43
N PRO A 78 10.00 21.23 15.82
CA PRO A 78 10.33 21.84 14.55
C PRO A 78 9.21 21.59 13.55
N ALA A 79 8.66 22.67 12.98
CA ALA A 79 7.75 22.58 11.86
C ALA A 79 8.45 21.78 10.76
N ALA A 80 7.86 20.66 10.34
CA ALA A 80 8.38 19.88 9.23
C ALA A 80 8.46 20.80 8.01
N SER A 81 9.67 21.03 7.50
CA SER A 81 9.85 21.71 6.22
C SER A 81 9.03 20.98 5.16
N PRO A 82 8.35 21.69 4.23
CA PRO A 82 7.62 21.03 3.17
C PRO A 82 8.61 20.18 2.37
N SER A 83 8.42 18.86 2.43
CA SER A 83 9.08 17.93 1.54
C SER A 83 8.70 18.31 0.10
N VAL A 84 9.68 18.61 -0.73
CA VAL A 84 9.47 18.78 -2.17
C VAL A 84 8.90 17.45 -2.69
N ASP A 85 7.80 17.51 -3.46
CA ASP A 85 7.25 16.30 -4.08
C ASP A 85 8.36 15.62 -4.90
N PRO A 86 8.79 14.40 -4.52
CA PRO A 86 9.93 13.73 -5.15
C PRO A 86 9.68 13.45 -6.64
N GLY A 87 8.42 13.36 -7.06
CA GLY A 87 8.04 13.15 -8.45
C GLY A 87 8.08 14.41 -9.32
N THR A 88 8.49 15.56 -8.79
CA THR A 88 8.82 16.77 -9.60
C THR A 88 10.25 16.76 -10.13
N LEU A 89 11.12 15.93 -9.55
CA LEU A 89 12.52 15.80 -9.94
C LEU A 89 12.71 14.60 -10.89
N PRO A 90 13.75 14.62 -11.76
CA PRO A 90 14.01 13.51 -12.65
C PRO A 90 14.50 12.27 -11.89
N GLN A 91 14.26 11.10 -12.46
CA GLN A 91 14.76 9.84 -11.95
C GLN A 91 16.30 9.77 -11.90
N THR A 92 16.85 9.04 -10.93
CA THR A 92 18.29 8.71 -10.85
C THR A 92 18.54 7.21 -11.03
N LYS A 93 19.82 6.83 -11.14
CA LYS A 93 20.26 5.42 -11.20
C LYS A 93 20.72 4.86 -9.85
N VAL A 94 20.36 5.52 -8.75
CA VAL A 94 20.74 5.06 -7.41
C VAL A 94 19.84 3.88 -7.04
N LEU A 95 20.46 2.73 -6.74
CA LEU A 95 19.74 1.59 -6.19
C LEU A 95 19.33 1.91 -4.74
N PRO A 96 18.03 1.89 -4.40
CA PRO A 96 17.61 2.23 -3.04
C PRO A 96 18.03 1.19 -2.01
N THR A 97 18.25 1.65 -0.77
CA THR A 97 18.42 0.77 0.39
C THR A 97 17.07 0.46 1.03
N SER A 98 17.01 -0.53 1.93
CA SER A 98 15.80 -0.83 2.72
C SER A 98 16.00 -0.53 4.21
N THR A 99 16.94 0.36 4.53
CA THR A 99 17.38 0.66 5.89
C THR A 99 17.48 2.15 6.18
N ASP A 100 17.26 3.00 5.18
CA ASP A 100 17.24 4.44 5.37
C ASP A 100 15.98 4.90 6.12
N PRO A 101 16.01 6.12 6.70
CA PRO A 101 14.88 6.63 7.48
C PRO A 101 13.59 6.82 6.67
N GLN A 102 13.68 7.16 5.37
CA GLN A 102 12.50 7.42 4.57
C GLN A 102 11.76 6.12 4.25
N PHE A 103 12.49 5.08 3.88
CA PHE A 103 11.94 3.74 3.73
C PHE A 103 11.29 3.24 5.03
N THR A 104 11.96 3.43 6.17
CA THR A 104 11.40 3.05 7.48
C THR A 104 10.11 3.80 7.81
N ALA A 105 10.07 5.12 7.56
CA ALA A 105 8.88 5.93 7.74
C ALA A 105 7.72 5.48 6.83
N GLY A 106 8.02 5.17 5.56
CA GLY A 106 7.04 4.64 4.62
C GLY A 106 6.46 3.29 5.04
N VAL A 107 7.30 2.37 5.51
CA VAL A 107 6.85 1.07 6.04
C VAL A 107 5.94 1.25 7.25
N ASN A 108 6.29 2.16 8.16
CA ASN A 108 5.46 2.47 9.32
C ASN A 108 4.10 3.09 8.91
N ALA A 109 4.10 4.00 7.94
CA ALA A 109 2.89 4.61 7.40
C ALA A 109 1.97 3.57 6.74
N LEU A 110 2.53 2.66 5.93
CA LEU A 110 1.81 1.52 5.38
C LEU A 110 1.23 0.63 6.47
N TRP A 111 2.04 0.29 7.48
CA TRP A 111 1.57 -0.54 8.59
C TRP A 111 0.41 0.12 9.34
N GLN A 112 0.52 1.41 9.63
CA GLN A 112 -0.53 2.16 10.31
C GLN A 112 -1.84 2.15 9.50
N GLY A 113 -1.76 2.46 8.20
CA GLY A 113 -2.93 2.43 7.32
C GLY A 113 -3.57 1.03 7.21
N ILE A 114 -2.79 -0.04 7.36
CA ILE A 114 -3.33 -1.41 7.44
C ILE A 114 -4.00 -1.66 8.80
N VAL A 115 -3.40 -1.24 9.92
CA VAL A 115 -3.97 -1.43 11.26
C VAL A 115 -5.27 -0.65 11.44
N ASP A 116 -5.32 0.56 10.90
CA ASP A 116 -6.47 1.47 11.03
C ASP A 116 -7.51 1.31 9.92
N ASP A 117 -7.28 0.40 8.96
CA ASP A 117 -8.11 0.21 7.77
C ASP A 117 -8.27 1.49 6.94
N ASN A 118 -7.23 2.33 6.94
CA ASN A 118 -7.20 3.64 6.30
C ASN A 118 -6.08 3.73 5.26
N PRO A 119 -6.38 3.51 3.96
CA PRO A 119 -5.39 3.60 2.89
C PRO A 119 -4.70 4.96 2.76
N GLN A 120 -5.32 6.05 3.21
CA GLN A 120 -4.72 7.39 3.10
C GLN A 120 -3.46 7.54 3.95
N GLU A 121 -3.41 6.86 5.10
CA GLU A 121 -2.22 6.85 5.96
C GLU A 121 -1.05 6.11 5.31
N ALA A 122 -1.32 5.16 4.42
CA ALA A 122 -0.31 4.39 3.71
C ALA A 122 0.26 5.12 2.47
N MET A 123 -0.41 6.17 2.00
CA MET A 123 -0.06 6.91 0.78
C MET A 123 1.36 7.47 0.71
N PRO A 124 2.00 7.93 1.80
CA PRO A 124 3.38 8.40 1.75
C PRO A 124 4.39 7.35 1.24
N PHE A 125 4.07 6.06 1.35
CA PHE A 125 4.92 4.97 0.84
C PHE A 125 4.49 4.46 -0.54
N PHE A 126 3.37 4.95 -1.07
CA PHE A 126 2.92 4.63 -2.40
C PHE A 126 3.65 5.47 -3.46
N PHE A 127 3.86 4.90 -4.64
CA PHE A 127 4.61 5.56 -5.71
C PHE A 127 3.93 6.88 -6.14
N PRO A 128 4.61 8.04 -6.11
CA PRO A 128 3.97 9.34 -6.35
C PRO A 128 3.40 9.51 -7.77
N GLU A 129 2.25 10.17 -7.89
CA GLU A 129 1.59 10.39 -9.20
C GLU A 129 2.48 11.17 -10.17
N THR A 130 3.15 12.22 -9.68
CA THR A 130 4.02 13.07 -10.50
C THR A 130 5.20 12.27 -11.05
N ALA A 131 5.78 11.37 -10.27
CA ALA A 131 6.80 10.42 -10.72
C ALA A 131 6.21 9.42 -11.74
N TYR A 132 5.01 8.89 -11.49
CA TYR A 132 4.32 7.98 -12.40
C TYR A 132 4.12 8.59 -13.79
N LYS A 133 3.67 9.84 -13.86
CA LYS A 133 3.47 10.57 -15.12
C LYS A 133 4.78 10.78 -15.90
N GLN A 134 5.90 10.92 -15.19
CA GLN A 134 7.23 10.94 -15.83
C GLN A 134 7.63 9.55 -16.36
N VAL A 135 7.34 8.48 -15.63
CA VAL A 135 7.74 7.11 -16.02
C VAL A 135 6.94 6.59 -17.21
N LYS A 136 5.63 6.80 -17.23
CA LYS A 136 4.74 6.11 -18.19
C LYS A 136 4.74 6.71 -19.59
N ALA A 137 4.65 5.83 -20.57
CA ALA A 137 4.41 6.12 -21.98
C ALA A 137 3.00 5.64 -22.39
N ILE A 138 1.96 6.08 -21.67
CA ILE A 138 0.56 5.74 -21.95
C ILE A 138 -0.26 7.00 -22.19
N ALA A 139 -1.40 6.86 -22.85
CA ALA A 139 -2.21 8.01 -23.30
C ALA A 139 -2.74 8.87 -22.15
N ASN A 140 -3.19 8.26 -21.05
CA ASN A 140 -3.74 8.98 -19.90
C ASN A 140 -3.17 8.43 -18.58
N PRO A 141 -1.93 8.85 -18.19
CA PRO A 141 -1.28 8.33 -17.00
C PRO A 141 -1.97 8.75 -15.70
N SER A 142 -2.61 9.92 -15.63
CA SER A 142 -3.35 10.34 -14.44
C SER A 142 -4.60 9.49 -14.22
N ALA A 143 -5.38 9.19 -15.26
CA ALA A 143 -6.55 8.32 -15.11
C ALA A 143 -6.16 6.88 -14.75
N ASP A 144 -5.09 6.34 -15.37
CA ASP A 144 -4.59 5.01 -15.01
C ASP A 144 -4.08 4.95 -13.57
N TYR A 145 -3.36 5.99 -13.13
CA TYR A 145 -2.88 6.11 -11.75
C TYR A 145 -4.05 6.06 -10.74
N GLN A 146 -5.04 6.94 -10.93
CA GLN A 146 -6.16 7.06 -9.99
C GLN A 146 -7.06 5.82 -10.02
N ASN A 147 -7.48 5.39 -11.20
CA ASN A 147 -8.49 4.33 -11.31
C ASN A 147 -7.91 2.94 -11.05
N ARG A 148 -6.68 2.67 -11.49
CA ARG A 148 -6.06 1.33 -11.39
C ARG A 148 -5.08 1.23 -10.24
N LEU A 149 -4.08 2.10 -10.17
CA LEU A 149 -3.02 2.01 -9.16
C LEU A 149 -3.58 2.25 -7.76
N ILE A 150 -4.19 3.41 -7.54
CA ILE A 150 -4.80 3.76 -6.25
C ILE A 150 -5.98 2.83 -5.95
N GLY A 151 -6.86 2.59 -6.91
CA GLY A 151 -7.98 1.66 -6.74
C GLY A 151 -7.56 0.27 -6.24
N PHE A 152 -6.51 -0.33 -6.84
CA PHE A 152 -6.02 -1.64 -6.39
C PHE A 152 -5.29 -1.56 -5.05
N TYR A 153 -4.50 -0.50 -4.84
CA TYR A 153 -3.79 -0.30 -3.57
C TYR A 153 -4.75 -0.18 -2.39
N THR A 154 -5.81 0.63 -2.52
CA THR A 154 -6.89 0.75 -1.55
C THR A 154 -7.53 -0.60 -1.24
N LEU A 155 -7.92 -1.36 -2.27
CA LEU A 155 -8.51 -2.68 -2.08
C LEU A 155 -7.57 -3.64 -1.33
N ASP A 156 -6.27 -3.59 -1.62
CA ASP A 156 -5.27 -4.45 -1.01
C ASP A 156 -4.95 -4.06 0.44
N VAL A 157 -4.94 -2.78 0.77
CA VAL A 157 -4.81 -2.31 2.17
C VAL A 157 -5.96 -2.86 3.00
N HIS A 158 -7.20 -2.73 2.52
CA HIS A 158 -8.36 -3.30 3.21
C HIS A 158 -8.29 -4.84 3.33
N ALA A 159 -7.74 -5.53 2.32
CA ALA A 159 -7.53 -6.97 2.40
C ALA A 159 -6.48 -7.36 3.44
N ALA A 160 -5.40 -6.58 3.55
CA ALA A 160 -4.38 -6.75 4.57
C ALA A 160 -4.94 -6.47 5.98
N HIS A 161 -5.79 -5.46 6.15
CA HIS A 161 -6.47 -5.20 7.43
C HIS A 161 -7.31 -6.40 7.85
N ARG A 162 -8.14 -6.93 6.94
CA ARG A 162 -8.96 -8.13 7.21
C ARG A 162 -8.13 -9.36 7.60
N LEU A 163 -6.88 -9.48 7.11
CA LEU A 163 -5.97 -10.56 7.50
C LEU A 163 -5.57 -10.46 8.99
N LEU A 164 -5.49 -9.26 9.55
CA LEU A 164 -5.20 -9.06 10.98
C LEU A 164 -6.36 -9.52 11.86
N GLY A 165 -7.59 -9.44 11.34
CA GLY A 165 -8.81 -9.85 12.04
C GLY A 165 -9.13 -8.99 13.26
N ALA A 166 -9.81 -9.57 14.25
CA ALA A 166 -10.20 -8.84 15.47
C ALA A 166 -9.01 -8.27 16.28
N GLY A 167 -7.81 -8.84 16.11
CA GLY A 167 -6.59 -8.39 16.79
C GLY A 167 -5.84 -7.26 16.07
N ALA A 168 -6.43 -6.60 15.06
CA ALA A 168 -5.75 -5.58 14.26
C ALA A 168 -5.09 -4.48 15.11
N LYS A 169 -5.79 -3.97 16.13
CA LYS A 169 -5.29 -2.91 17.00
C LYS A 169 -4.12 -3.33 17.90
N ASP A 170 -3.99 -4.63 18.17
CA ASP A 170 -2.88 -5.19 18.95
C ASP A 170 -1.75 -5.73 18.07
N ALA A 171 -1.92 -5.70 16.74
CA ALA A 171 -0.93 -6.20 15.81
C ALA A 171 0.31 -5.29 15.81
N LYS A 172 1.49 -5.89 15.83
CA LYS A 172 2.76 -5.16 15.87
C LYS A 172 3.63 -5.50 14.68
N LEU A 173 4.07 -4.46 13.95
CA LEU A 173 5.09 -4.59 12.93
C LEU A 173 6.39 -5.12 13.55
N VAL A 174 6.94 -6.17 12.95
CA VAL A 174 8.27 -6.70 13.31
C VAL A 174 9.32 -6.14 12.36
N GLY A 175 8.99 -6.05 11.08
CA GLY A 175 9.87 -5.43 10.09
C GLY A 175 9.51 -5.81 8.66
N VAL A 176 10.36 -5.38 7.74
CA VAL A 176 10.25 -5.67 6.31
C VAL A 176 11.56 -6.22 5.77
N THR A 177 11.49 -7.16 4.82
CA THR A 177 12.65 -7.65 4.08
C THR A 177 12.46 -7.34 2.61
N VAL A 178 13.44 -6.71 1.98
CA VAL A 178 13.48 -6.44 0.54
C VAL A 178 14.57 -7.32 -0.07
N PRO A 179 14.27 -8.17 -1.08
CA PRO A 179 15.29 -8.98 -1.74
C PRO A 179 16.09 -8.11 -2.74
N ALA A 180 16.89 -7.18 -2.22
CA ALA A 180 17.58 -6.16 -3.03
C ALA A 180 18.51 -6.74 -4.10
N GLN A 181 19.06 -7.94 -3.88
CA GLN A 181 19.88 -8.66 -4.85
C GLN A 181 19.08 -9.12 -6.08
N ALA A 182 17.76 -9.23 -5.96
CA ALA A 182 16.85 -9.51 -7.06
C ALA A 182 16.29 -8.24 -7.72
N ALA A 183 16.75 -7.05 -7.31
CA ALA A 183 16.36 -5.80 -7.96
C ALA A 183 16.88 -5.75 -9.40
N GLN A 184 16.00 -5.38 -10.32
CA GLN A 184 16.28 -5.33 -11.76
C GLN A 184 16.15 -3.90 -12.26
N TRP A 185 17.15 -3.45 -13.02
CA TRP A 185 17.05 -2.20 -13.78
C TRP A 185 16.18 -2.41 -15.00
N ILE A 186 15.05 -1.71 -15.06
CA ILE A 186 14.10 -1.78 -16.18
C ILE A 186 14.50 -0.72 -17.21
N PRO A 187 14.87 -1.09 -18.45
CA PRO A 187 15.17 -0.13 -19.50
C PRO A 187 13.89 0.56 -20.02
N PRO A 188 13.99 1.71 -20.70
CA PRO A 188 12.85 2.29 -21.41
C PRO A 188 12.26 1.30 -22.42
N GLY A 189 10.96 1.40 -22.68
CA GLY A 189 10.20 0.45 -23.51
C GLY A 189 9.67 -0.76 -22.74
N GLY A 190 10.30 -1.13 -21.62
CA GLY A 190 9.76 -2.13 -20.70
C GLY A 190 8.50 -1.61 -19.99
N GLU A 191 7.51 -2.48 -19.78
CA GLU A 191 6.29 -2.17 -19.01
C GLU A 191 5.53 -0.91 -19.48
N GLN A 192 5.62 -0.53 -20.76
CA GLN A 192 5.05 0.72 -21.31
C GLN A 192 5.59 2.00 -20.64
N ASN A 193 6.90 2.02 -20.37
CA ASN A 193 7.58 3.14 -19.73
C ASN A 193 8.54 3.85 -20.69
N LYS A 194 8.68 5.16 -20.55
CA LYS A 194 9.69 5.98 -21.25
C LYS A 194 10.94 6.25 -20.42
N LEU A 195 10.89 6.02 -19.11
CA LEU A 195 12.03 6.12 -18.21
C LEU A 195 12.36 4.78 -17.56
N SER A 196 13.60 4.67 -17.09
CA SER A 196 14.08 3.51 -16.34
C SER A 196 13.87 3.63 -14.84
N TYR A 197 13.94 2.50 -14.14
CA TYR A 197 13.97 2.42 -12.67
C TYR A 197 14.46 1.05 -12.24
N TYR A 198 14.84 0.90 -10.98
CA TYR A 198 14.91 -0.41 -10.33
C TYR A 198 13.51 -0.88 -9.91
N ARG A 199 13.24 -2.16 -10.15
CA ARG A 199 12.06 -2.89 -9.66
C ARG A 199 12.53 -4.07 -8.83
N VAL A 200 11.84 -4.36 -7.74
CA VAL A 200 12.03 -5.62 -7.00
C VAL A 200 10.67 -6.21 -6.64
N TYR A 201 10.56 -7.53 -6.73
CA TYR A 201 9.36 -8.28 -6.37
C TYR A 201 9.50 -8.96 -5.01
N GLY A 202 8.37 -9.19 -4.34
CA GLY A 202 8.31 -10.10 -3.20
C GLY A 202 9.03 -9.61 -1.95
N ALA A 203 9.08 -8.28 -1.74
CA ALA A 203 9.37 -7.75 -0.41
C ALA A 203 8.34 -8.30 0.58
N ARG A 204 8.70 -8.45 1.86
CA ARG A 204 7.86 -9.12 2.86
C ARG A 204 7.76 -8.32 4.14
N LEU A 205 6.53 -8.05 4.54
CA LEU A 205 6.20 -7.48 5.85
C LEU A 205 5.96 -8.62 6.84
N THR A 206 6.61 -8.55 8.00
CA THR A 206 6.47 -9.49 9.10
C THR A 206 5.87 -8.75 10.30
N TYR A 207 4.91 -9.37 10.97
CA TYR A 207 4.20 -8.79 12.09
C TYR A 207 3.82 -9.87 13.12
N THR A 208 3.43 -9.44 14.32
CA THR A 208 2.84 -10.32 15.32
C THR A 208 1.39 -9.92 15.59
N VAL A 209 0.52 -10.90 15.80
CA VAL A 209 -0.86 -10.69 16.26
C VAL A 209 -1.29 -11.89 17.10
N GLY A 210 -1.88 -11.64 18.28
CA GLY A 210 -2.26 -12.71 19.21
C GLY A 210 -1.10 -13.65 19.58
N GLY A 211 0.11 -13.09 19.73
CA GLY A 211 1.33 -13.86 20.05
C GLY A 211 1.91 -14.71 18.91
N LYS A 212 1.33 -14.68 17.71
CA LYS A 212 1.82 -15.43 16.54
C LYS A 212 2.51 -14.51 15.55
N THR A 213 3.67 -14.92 15.06
CA THR A 213 4.35 -14.25 13.94
C THR A 213 3.68 -14.64 12.63
N LYS A 214 3.25 -13.64 11.88
CA LYS A 214 2.66 -13.75 10.56
C LYS A 214 3.36 -12.82 9.59
N SER A 215 3.05 -12.98 8.31
CA SER A 215 3.66 -12.16 7.27
C SER A 215 2.83 -12.18 5.99
N PHE A 216 3.05 -11.18 5.15
CA PHE A 216 2.58 -11.19 3.77
C PHE A 216 3.59 -10.43 2.90
N GLY A 217 3.50 -10.66 1.60
CA GLY A 217 4.32 -9.99 0.61
C GLY A 217 3.76 -8.64 0.20
N LEU A 218 4.66 -7.73 -0.18
CA LEU A 218 4.39 -6.57 -1.02
C LEU A 218 4.79 -7.01 -2.43
N PHE A 219 3.83 -7.00 -3.36
CA PHE A 219 4.07 -7.59 -4.67
C PHE A 219 5.28 -6.96 -5.37
N SER A 220 5.30 -5.64 -5.52
CA SER A 220 6.40 -4.95 -6.19
C SER A 220 6.73 -3.59 -5.58
N LEU A 221 8.02 -3.32 -5.44
CA LEU A 221 8.57 -2.00 -5.17
C LEU A 221 9.22 -1.43 -6.44
N ILE A 222 9.11 -0.12 -6.59
CA ILE A 222 9.72 0.69 -7.66
C ILE A 222 10.64 1.73 -7.05
N SER A 223 11.81 1.95 -7.65
CA SER A 223 12.72 3.00 -7.19
C SER A 223 12.35 4.35 -7.78
N TRP A 224 12.44 5.40 -6.99
CA TRP A 224 12.50 6.76 -7.49
C TRP A 224 13.54 7.56 -6.72
N ARG A 225 14.55 8.06 -7.41
CA ARG A 225 15.63 8.90 -6.85
C ARG A 225 16.36 8.29 -5.66
N GLY A 226 16.59 6.98 -5.67
CA GLY A 226 17.30 6.28 -4.61
C GLY A 226 16.40 5.80 -3.46
N GLU A 227 15.08 5.84 -3.65
CA GLU A 227 14.08 5.51 -2.64
C GLU A 227 13.12 4.43 -3.15
N TRP A 228 12.72 3.48 -2.30
CA TRP A 228 11.71 2.47 -2.66
C TRP A 228 10.30 2.97 -2.38
N TYR A 229 9.38 2.71 -3.31
CA TYR A 229 7.95 2.93 -3.14
C TYR A 229 7.17 1.68 -3.49
N VAL A 230 6.04 1.46 -2.84
CA VAL A 230 5.07 0.45 -3.25
C VAL A 230 4.33 0.94 -4.49
N VAL A 231 4.27 0.09 -5.53
CA VAL A 231 3.37 0.33 -6.68
C VAL A 231 2.23 -0.69 -6.73
N HIS A 232 2.48 -1.90 -6.22
CA HIS A 232 1.47 -2.94 -6.06
C HIS A 232 1.69 -3.65 -4.73
N LEU A 233 0.66 -3.63 -3.87
CA LEU A 233 0.66 -4.35 -2.60
C LEU A 233 0.28 -5.82 -2.82
N GLY A 234 -0.87 -6.06 -3.47
CA GLY A 234 -1.28 -7.37 -3.95
C GLY A 234 -0.77 -7.69 -5.36
N PRO A 235 -1.03 -8.90 -5.89
CA PRO A 235 -0.52 -9.35 -7.18
C PRO A 235 -0.95 -8.46 -8.36
N ASN A 236 -0.04 -8.27 -9.33
CA ASN A 236 -0.33 -7.65 -10.61
C ASN A 236 0.48 -8.33 -11.74
N PRO A 237 -0.13 -8.86 -12.82
CA PRO A 237 -1.55 -8.81 -13.14
C PRO A 237 -2.43 -9.60 -12.15
N ARG A 238 -3.72 -9.26 -12.10
CA ARG A 238 -4.73 -9.96 -11.30
C ARG A 238 -5.99 -10.23 -12.13
N PRO A 239 -6.70 -11.35 -11.86
CA PRO A 239 -7.86 -11.75 -12.67
C PRO A 239 -9.11 -10.91 -12.41
N LYS A 240 -9.23 -10.29 -11.22
CA LYS A 240 -10.39 -9.48 -10.80
C LYS A 240 -9.92 -8.28 -9.98
N PRO A 241 -10.65 -7.14 -10.01
CA PRO A 241 -10.35 -5.96 -9.21
C PRO A 241 -10.86 -6.14 -7.77
N VAL A 242 -10.30 -7.12 -7.06
CA VAL A 242 -10.62 -7.40 -5.65
C VAL A 242 -9.36 -7.30 -4.80
N GLY A 243 -9.53 -6.88 -3.55
CA GLY A 243 -8.44 -6.77 -2.59
C GLY A 243 -7.81 -8.12 -2.32
N THR A 244 -6.50 -8.22 -2.53
CA THR A 244 -5.77 -9.49 -2.45
C THR A 244 -4.48 -9.32 -1.67
N VAL A 245 -4.32 -10.10 -0.61
CA VAL A 245 -3.03 -10.18 0.10
C VAL A 245 -2.07 -11.05 -0.70
N TYR A 246 -0.89 -10.52 -1.02
CA TYR A 246 0.11 -11.29 -1.74
C TYR A 246 0.83 -12.27 -0.80
N GLN A 247 0.72 -13.58 -1.06
CA GLN A 247 1.46 -14.65 -0.37
C GLN A 247 1.48 -14.55 1.19
N PRO A 248 0.31 -14.53 1.86
CA PRO A 248 0.26 -14.56 3.32
C PRO A 248 0.87 -15.86 3.87
N ARG A 249 1.55 -15.78 5.01
CA ARG A 249 2.13 -16.92 5.75
C ARG A 249 1.99 -16.72 7.27
N GLY A 250 1.87 -17.82 8.00
CA GLY A 250 1.83 -17.87 9.47
C GLY A 250 0.56 -18.49 10.02
#